data_AF-A0A4R1FLV8-F1
#
_entry.id   AF-A0A4R1FLV8-F1
#
_cell.length_a   1.000
_cell.length_b   1.000
_cell.length_c   1.000
_cell.angle_alpha   90.00
_cell.angle_beta   90.00
_cell.angle_gamma   90.00
#
_symmetry.space_group_name_H-M   'P 1'
#
loop_
_entity.id
_entity.type
_entity.pdbx_description
1 polymer ?
#
loop_
_entity_poly.entity_id
_entity_poly.type
_entity_poly.pdbx_seq_one_letter_code
_entity_poly.pdbx_strand_id
1 'polypeptide(L)' 'MTQPKKDPKKILLRLDPAVHEAIAKWAADDLRSVNSQIEYALRLALDQAGRKPKRD' A
#
# COMPACT_ATOMS: atom_id res chain seq x y z
N MET A 1 23.42 15.64 -2.55
CA MET A 1 22.89 14.95 -3.75
C MET A 1 21.59 14.26 -3.34
N THR A 2 20.43 14.81 -3.66
CA THR A 2 19.13 14.20 -3.35
C THR A 2 18.84 13.10 -4.37
N GLN A 3 18.67 11.85 -3.91
CA GLN A 3 18.28 10.74 -4.79
C GLN A 3 16.95 11.06 -5.49
N PRO A 4 16.79 10.73 -6.79
CA PRO A 4 15.52 10.94 -7.48
C PRO A 4 14.45 10.06 -6.83
N LYS A 5 13.35 10.68 -6.43
CA LYS A 5 12.18 10.00 -5.85
C LYS A 5 11.57 9.13 -6.96
N LYS A 6 11.67 7.80 -6.87
CA LYS A 6 10.99 6.89 -7.81
C LYS A 6 9.48 7.14 -7.72
N ASP A 7 8.87 7.47 -8.85
CA ASP A 7 7.42 7.60 -8.95
C ASP A 7 6.73 6.25 -8.65
N PRO A 8 5.62 6.26 -7.90
CA PRO A 8 4.86 5.05 -7.63
C PRO A 8 4.31 4.44 -8.92
N LYS A 9 4.47 3.13 -9.08
CA LYS A 9 3.91 2.40 -10.22
C LYS A 9 2.38 2.38 -10.11
N LYS A 10 1.70 2.86 -11.15
CA LYS A 10 0.24 2.76 -11.29
C LYS A 10 -0.11 1.37 -11.82
N ILE A 11 -0.90 0.61 -11.07
CA ILE A 11 -1.37 -0.71 -11.46
C ILE A 11 -2.90 -0.76 -11.45
N LEU A 12 -3.48 -1.55 -12.35
CA LEU A 12 -4.89 -1.91 -12.28
C LEU A 12 -5.02 -3.14 -11.38
N LEU A 13 -5.67 -2.98 -10.23
CA LEU A 13 -5.87 -4.03 -9.25
C LEU A 13 -7.34 -4.43 -9.23
N ARG A 14 -7.62 -5.72 -9.43
CA ARG A 14 -8.95 -6.29 -9.19
C ARG A 14 -9.01 -6.74 -7.74
N LEU A 15 -9.96 -6.20 -6.99
CA LEU A 15 -10.23 -6.57 -5.60
C LEU A 15 -11.66 -7.07 -5.48
N ASP A 16 -11.86 -7.97 -4.54
CA ASP A 16 -13.20 -8.24 -4.03
C ASP A 16 -13.80 -6.92 -3.48
N PRO A 17 -15.05 -6.56 -3.82
CA PRO A 17 -15.68 -5.32 -3.36
C PRO A 17 -15.70 -5.17 -1.84
N ALA A 18 -15.96 -6.26 -1.09
CA ALA A 18 -16.01 -6.21 0.37
C ALA A 18 -14.62 -5.96 0.98
N VAL A 19 -13.56 -6.49 0.34
CA VAL A 19 -12.17 -6.19 0.74
C VAL A 19 -11.85 -4.72 0.49
N HIS A 20 -12.26 -4.17 -0.65
CA HIS A 20 -12.06 -2.76 -0.95
C HIS A 20 -12.77 -1.85 0.07
N GLU A 21 -14.02 -2.16 0.42
CA GLU A 21 -14.78 -1.42 1.45
C GLU A 21 -14.12 -1.46 2.82
N ALA A 22 -13.65 -2.64 3.25
CA ALA A 22 -12.94 -2.79 4.52
C ALA A 22 -11.65 -1.93 4.55
N ILE A 23 -10.87 -1.94 3.47
CA ILE A 23 -9.66 -1.10 3.35
C ILE A 23 -10.04 0.39 3.34
N ALA A 24 -11.10 0.78 2.65
CA ALA A 24 -11.54 2.17 2.58
C ALA A 24 -11.97 2.70 3.95
N LYS A 25 -12.71 1.89 4.73
CA LYS A 25 -13.05 2.22 6.11
C LYS A 25 -11.81 2.39 6.98
N TRP A 26 -10.88 1.43 6.93
CA TRP A 26 -9.64 1.51 7.69
C TRP A 26 -8.80 2.74 7.31
N ALA A 27 -8.74 3.08 6.01
CA ALA A 27 -8.07 4.28 5.55
C ALA A 27 -8.72 5.56 6.11
N ALA A 28 -10.06 5.61 6.17
CA ALA A 28 -10.80 6.73 6.74
C ALA A 28 -10.53 6.88 8.25
N ASP A 29 -10.54 5.77 8.99
CA ASP A 29 -10.25 5.74 10.43
C ASP A 29 -8.82 6.28 10.73
N ASP A 30 -7.87 6.00 9.84
CA ASP A 30 -6.47 6.45 9.97
C ASP A 30 -6.18 7.81 9.30
N LEU A 31 -7.20 8.50 8.76
CA LEU A 31 -7.05 9.75 7.99
C LEU A 31 -6.05 9.65 6.82
N ARG A 32 -6.06 8.51 6.11
CA ARG A 32 -5.19 8.20 4.97
C ARG A 32 -5.99 8.01 3.68
N SER A 33 -5.31 8.17 2.54
CA SER A 33 -5.89 7.74 1.25
C SER A 33 -5.95 6.22 1.15
N VAL A 34 -6.94 5.70 0.43
CA VAL A 34 -7.08 4.25 0.17
C VAL A 34 -5.81 3.67 -0.47
N ASN A 35 -5.19 4.37 -1.42
CA ASN A 35 -3.94 3.93 -2.05
C ASN A 35 -2.77 3.85 -1.06
N SER A 36 -2.65 4.84 -0.17
CA SER A 36 -1.65 4.83 0.90
C SER A 36 -1.88 3.68 1.88
N GLN A 37 -3.14 3.35 2.16
CA GLN A 37 -3.50 2.24 3.02
C GLN A 37 -3.19 0.87 2.39
N ILE A 38 -3.47 0.71 1.09
CA ILE A 38 -3.10 -0.50 0.33
C ILE A 38 -1.58 -0.69 0.34
N GLU A 39 -0.80 0.36 0.06
CA GLU A 39 0.66 0.31 0.10
C GLU A 39 1.19 -0.09 1.49
N TYR A 40 0.60 0.46 2.55
CA TYR A 40 0.94 0.09 3.93
C TYR A 40 0.67 -1.39 4.19
N ALA A 41 -0.53 -1.88 3.86
CA ALA A 41 -0.91 -3.27 4.06
C ALA A 41 0.00 -4.24 3.28
N LEU A 42 0.35 -3.91 2.03
CA LEU A 42 1.27 -4.69 1.21
C LEU A 42 2.67 -4.76 1.83
N ARG A 43 3.20 -3.62 2.31
CA ARG A 43 4.51 -3.60 2.99
C ARG A 43 4.50 -4.41 4.27
N LEU A 44 3.45 -4.31 5.06
CA LEU A 44 3.28 -5.09 6.28
C LEU A 44 3.25 -6.60 5.97
N ALA A 45 2.47 -7.02 4.97
CA ALA A 45 2.39 -8.41 4.54
C ALA A 45 3.75 -8.94 4.00
N LEU A 46 4.48 -8.12 3.24
CA LEU A 46 5.82 -8.48 2.75
C LEU A 46 6.82 -8.64 3.90
N ASP A 47 6.76 -7.77 4.91
CA ASP A 47 7.63 -7.85 6.09
C ASP A 47 7.34 -9.12 6.90
N GLN A 48 6.06 -9.41 7.15
CA GLN A 48 5.61 -10.65 7.82
C GLN A 48 6.03 -11.90 7.05
N ALA A 49 6.05 -11.84 5.72
CA ALA A 49 6.51 -12.93 4.88
C ALA A 49 8.04 -13.04 4.75
N GLY A 50 8.81 -12.17 5.42
CA GLY A 50 10.28 -12.12 5.30
C GLY A 50 10.77 -11.63 3.93
N ARG A 51 9.90 -10.98 3.15
CA ARG A 51 10.16 -10.51 1.77
C ARG A 51 10.27 -8.99 1.69
N LYS A 52 10.73 -8.36 2.76
CA LYS A 52 10.88 -6.89 2.81
C LYS A 52 11.73 -6.41 1.63
N PRO A 53 11.24 -5.46 0.82
CA PRO A 53 12.05 -4.91 -0.27
C PRO A 53 13.30 -4.25 0.33
N LYS A 54 14.48 -4.64 -0.15
CA LYS A 54 15.71 -3.90 0.12
C LYS A 54 15.49 -2.50 -0.45
N ARG A 55 15.57 -1.46 0.37
CA ARG A 55 15.51 -0.08 -0.12
C ARG A 55 16.61 0.10 -1.18
N ASP A 56 16.27 0.76 -2.28
CA ASP A 56 17.29 1.44 -3.12
C ASP A 56 17.98 2.53 -2.28
#